data_AF-A0A1F5ULI9-F1
#
_entry.id   AF-A0A1F5ULI9-F1
#
_cell.length_a   1.000
_cell.length_b   1.000
_cell.length_c   1.000
_cell.angle_alpha   90.00
_cell.angle_beta   90.00
_cell.angle_gamma   90.00
#
_symmetry.space_group_name_H-M   'P 1'
#
loop_
_entity.id
_entity.type
_entity.pdbx_description
1 polymer ?
#
loop_
_entity_poly.entity_id
_entity_poly.type
_entity_poly.pdbx_seq_one_letter_code
_entity_poly.pdbx_strand_id
1 'polypeptide(L)'
;MEILMNLLMFIPLVLISLTVHEFAHGFAANLCGDRTAKDMGRVTLNPITHIDPFGLLVMVVGYIGTSSYSRFPLLIGWAKPVPVNPAQYRNPKRDEVIVSLAGVSANILFSVVVALSYRAISHVMLIGDEITSIAQMLIKINCSLAVFNLIPIPPLDGSHVLMNYMRPDKAIKYQMFFTPLVSIIILMAIINISYLRIILIYPYALLATLVSRIM
;
A
#
# COMPACT_ATOMS: atom_id res chain seq x y z
N MET A 1 -13.18 -23.80 -8.25
CA MET A 1 -11.88 -23.78 -8.95
C MET A 1 -11.39 -22.37 -9.19
N GLU A 2 -12.21 -21.47 -9.73
CA GLU A 2 -11.81 -20.08 -10.04
C GLU A 2 -11.36 -19.25 -8.82
N ILE A 3 -12.10 -19.29 -7.70
CA ILE A 3 -11.72 -18.59 -6.47
C ILE A 3 -10.36 -19.07 -5.95
N LEU A 4 -10.12 -20.38 -5.97
CA LEU A 4 -8.84 -20.95 -5.52
C LEU A 4 -7.68 -20.44 -6.39
N MET A 5 -7.85 -20.42 -7.71
CA MET A 5 -6.84 -19.90 -8.64
C MET A 5 -6.56 -18.41 -8.40
N ASN A 6 -7.61 -17.61 -8.21
CA ASN A 6 -7.48 -16.18 -7.89
C ASN A 6 -6.74 -15.95 -6.57
N LEU A 7 -6.99 -16.78 -5.55
CA LEU A 7 -6.28 -16.69 -4.27
C LEU A 7 -4.81 -17.11 -4.39
N LEU A 8 -4.53 -18.18 -5.13
CA LEU A 8 -3.16 -18.63 -5.40
C LEU A 8 -2.34 -17.57 -6.15
N MET A 9 -2.99 -16.76 -6.99
CA MET A 9 -2.37 -15.60 -7.62
C MET A 9 -2.28 -14.41 -6.65
N PHE A 10 -3.35 -14.10 -5.93
CA PHE A 10 -3.44 -12.91 -5.07
C PHE A 10 -2.43 -12.90 -3.94
N ILE A 11 -2.37 -13.99 -3.15
CA ILE A 11 -1.59 -14.06 -1.92
C ILE A 11 -0.10 -13.75 -2.17
N PRO A 12 0.61 -14.43 -3.10
CA PRO A 12 2.02 -14.11 -3.32
C PRO A 12 2.22 -12.68 -3.84
N LEU A 13 1.35 -12.19 -4.74
CA LEU A 13 1.48 -10.87 -5.33
C LEU A 13 1.24 -9.74 -4.32
N VAL A 14 0.28 -9.90 -3.41
CA VAL A 14 0.04 -8.92 -2.35
C VAL A 14 1.18 -8.92 -1.33
N LEU A 15 1.73 -10.08 -1.00
CA LEU A 15 2.88 -10.19 -0.10
C LEU A 15 4.13 -9.51 -0.68
N ILE A 16 4.41 -9.71 -1.97
CA ILE A 16 5.51 -9.00 -2.65
C ILE A 16 5.26 -7.49 -2.62
N SER A 17 4.03 -7.05 -2.90
CA SER A 17 3.69 -5.62 -2.97
C SER A 17 3.79 -4.93 -1.59
N LEU A 18 3.36 -5.60 -0.53
CA LEU A 18 3.54 -5.14 0.86
C LEU A 18 5.02 -5.13 1.25
N THR A 19 5.79 -6.13 0.84
CA THR A 19 7.23 -6.20 1.13
C THR A 19 7.99 -5.05 0.50
N VAL A 20 7.67 -4.71 -0.75
CA VAL A 20 8.28 -3.55 -1.44
C VAL A 20 7.91 -2.23 -0.73
N HIS A 21 6.66 -2.10 -0.28
CA HIS A 21 6.18 -0.94 0.48
C HIS A 21 6.95 -0.76 1.81
N GLU A 22 6.96 -1.81 2.63
CA GLU A 22 7.63 -1.81 3.93
C GLU A 22 9.16 -1.65 3.82
N PHE A 23 9.77 -2.31 2.82
CA PHE A 23 11.17 -2.11 2.50
C PHE A 23 11.47 -0.64 2.20
N ALA A 24 10.60 0.05 1.43
CA ALA A 24 10.80 1.44 1.08
C ALA A 24 10.74 2.37 2.30
N HIS A 25 9.83 2.15 3.24
CA HIS A 25 9.81 2.88 4.52
C HIS A 25 11.13 2.71 5.27
N GLY A 26 11.57 1.47 5.49
CA GLY A 26 12.81 1.18 6.21
C GLY A 26 14.05 1.73 5.52
N PHE A 27 14.09 1.65 4.18
CA PHE A 27 15.17 2.20 3.38
C PHE A 27 15.22 3.73 3.48
N ALA A 28 14.08 4.40 3.33
CA ALA A 28 13.98 5.85 3.45
C ALA A 28 14.32 6.33 4.87
N ALA A 29 13.86 5.64 5.91
CA ALA A 29 14.17 5.95 7.31
C ALA A 29 15.68 5.90 7.57
N ASN A 30 16.36 4.85 7.08
CA ASN A 30 17.80 4.72 7.17
C ASN A 30 18.56 5.84 6.43
N LEU A 31 18.06 6.29 5.28
CA LEU A 31 18.65 7.45 4.58
C LEU A 31 18.44 8.77 5.35
N CYS A 32 17.33 8.88 6.08
CA CYS A 32 16.99 10.04 6.90
C CYS A 32 17.67 10.05 8.27
N GLY A 33 18.39 8.97 8.65
CA GLY A 33 19.17 8.88 9.89
C GLY A 33 18.62 7.89 10.92
N ASP A 34 17.39 7.40 10.75
CA ASP A 34 16.80 6.38 11.59
C ASP A 34 17.28 4.98 11.20
N ARG A 35 18.16 4.41 12.02
CA ARG A 35 18.76 3.09 11.76
C ARG A 35 17.97 1.94 12.38
N THR A 36 16.86 2.21 13.07
CA THR A 36 16.10 1.21 13.84
C THR A 36 15.74 -0.02 13.01
N ALA A 37 15.08 0.17 11.86
CA ALA A 37 14.73 -0.93 10.96
C ALA A 37 15.95 -1.69 10.43
N LYS A 38 17.04 -0.97 10.11
CA LYS A 38 18.25 -1.56 9.54
C LYS A 38 18.97 -2.44 10.57
N ASP A 39 19.14 -1.92 11.78
CA ASP A 39 19.83 -2.63 12.86
C ASP A 39 19.00 -3.84 13.35
N MET A 40 17.68 -3.82 13.17
CA MET A 40 16.79 -4.97 13.39
C MET A 40 16.71 -5.95 12.20
N GLY A 41 17.44 -5.72 11.10
CA GLY A 41 17.39 -6.56 9.90
C GLY A 41 16.05 -6.52 9.15
N ARG A 42 15.24 -5.47 9.36
CA ARG A 42 13.90 -5.28 8.76
C ARG A 42 13.93 -4.54 7.43
N VAL A 43 15.06 -3.96 7.03
CA VAL A 43 15.28 -3.42 5.68
C VAL A 43 15.64 -4.56 4.73
N THR A 44 14.65 -5.34 4.32
CA THR A 44 14.82 -6.54 3.49
C THR A 44 13.64 -6.75 2.55
N LEU A 45 13.89 -7.36 1.40
CA LEU A 45 12.85 -7.82 0.46
C LEU A 45 12.38 -9.26 0.76
N ASN A 46 12.71 -9.80 1.93
CA ASN A 46 12.18 -11.09 2.38
C ASN A 46 10.74 -10.94 2.91
N PRO A 47 9.71 -11.47 2.23
CA PRO A 47 8.31 -11.27 2.59
C PRO A 47 7.95 -11.88 3.95
N ILE A 48 8.63 -12.94 4.37
CA ILE A 48 8.37 -13.62 5.67
C ILE A 48 8.51 -12.64 6.83
N THR A 49 9.43 -11.68 6.73
CA THR A 49 9.67 -10.73 7.80
C THR A 49 8.53 -9.71 7.96
N HIS A 50 7.79 -9.44 6.89
CA HIS A 50 6.72 -8.43 6.80
C HIS A 50 5.32 -9.01 6.89
N ILE A 51 5.17 -10.31 7.07
CA ILE A 51 3.85 -10.95 7.20
C ILE A 51 3.31 -10.76 8.62
N ASP A 52 2.09 -10.24 8.70
CA ASP A 52 1.20 -10.42 9.84
C ASP A 52 0.13 -11.47 9.46
N PRO A 53 0.07 -12.64 10.13
CA PRO A 53 -0.89 -13.68 9.76
C PRO A 53 -2.35 -13.25 9.88
N PHE A 54 -2.68 -12.39 10.87
CA PHE A 54 -4.04 -11.90 11.06
C PHE A 54 -4.35 -10.83 10.01
N GLY A 55 -3.42 -9.91 9.76
CA GLY A 55 -3.52 -8.94 8.67
C GLY A 55 -3.76 -9.61 7.32
N LEU A 56 -2.98 -10.64 6.99
CA LEU A 56 -3.13 -11.42 5.77
C LEU A 56 -4.48 -12.16 5.70
N LEU A 57 -4.94 -12.74 6.81
CA LEU A 57 -6.26 -13.38 6.88
C LEU A 57 -7.38 -12.39 6.54
N VAL A 58 -7.33 -11.18 7.12
CA VAL A 58 -8.31 -10.12 6.82
C VAL A 58 -8.24 -9.73 5.34
N MET A 59 -7.05 -9.69 4.71
CA MET A 59 -6.90 -9.39 3.28
C MET A 59 -7.55 -10.46 2.42
N VAL A 60 -7.34 -11.74 2.74
CA VAL A 60 -7.93 -12.86 2.01
C VAL A 60 -9.45 -12.85 2.15
N VAL A 61 -9.98 -12.69 3.37
CA VAL A 61 -11.44 -12.62 3.61
C VAL A 61 -12.04 -11.41 2.91
N GLY A 62 -11.38 -10.25 2.99
CA GLY A 62 -11.80 -9.03 2.31
C GLY A 62 -11.79 -9.18 0.80
N TYR A 63 -10.76 -9.79 0.22
CA TYR A 63 -10.67 -10.06 -1.21
C TYR A 63 -11.83 -10.97 -1.67
N ILE A 64 -12.09 -12.07 -0.97
CA ILE A 64 -13.21 -12.97 -1.28
C ILE A 64 -14.55 -12.24 -1.16
N GLY A 65 -14.78 -11.53 -0.06
CA GLY A 65 -16.06 -10.87 0.22
C GLY A 65 -16.35 -9.67 -0.69
N THR A 66 -15.33 -9.02 -1.25
CA THR A 66 -15.49 -7.82 -2.09
C THR A 66 -15.33 -8.08 -3.58
N SER A 67 -14.75 -9.23 -3.96
CA SER A 67 -14.55 -9.63 -5.36
C SER A 67 -15.83 -9.67 -6.19
N SER A 68 -17.01 -9.78 -5.57
CA SER A 68 -18.30 -9.76 -6.27
C SER A 68 -18.96 -8.39 -6.47
N TYR A 69 -18.54 -7.33 -5.75
CA TYR A 69 -19.30 -6.05 -5.73
C TYR A 69 -18.48 -4.76 -5.84
N SER A 70 -17.15 -4.81 -5.74
CA SER A 70 -16.32 -3.59 -5.65
C SER A 70 -15.45 -3.37 -6.89
N ARG A 71 -15.59 -2.19 -7.52
CA ARG A 71 -14.70 -1.68 -8.59
C ARG A 71 -13.29 -1.31 -8.10
N PHE A 72 -13.07 -1.37 -6.79
CA PHE A 72 -11.78 -1.19 -6.14
C PHE A 72 -11.35 -2.55 -5.56
N PRO A 73 -10.17 -3.09 -5.94
CA PRO A 73 -9.65 -4.32 -5.34
C PRO A 73 -9.31 -3.99 -3.90
N LEU A 74 -10.22 -4.35 -3.02
CA LEU A 74 -10.21 -3.87 -1.65
C LEU A 74 -9.32 -4.77 -0.81
N LEU A 75 -8.15 -4.25 -0.47
CA LEU A 75 -7.16 -4.91 0.37
C LEU A 75 -7.42 -4.50 1.83
N ILE A 76 -8.45 -5.08 2.47
CA ILE A 76 -8.64 -4.86 3.91
C ILE A 76 -7.57 -5.66 4.64
N GLY A 77 -6.58 -5.02 5.25
CA GLY A 77 -5.59 -5.69 6.07
C GLY A 77 -4.26 -4.97 6.04
N TRP A 78 -3.25 -5.53 6.70
CA TRP A 78 -1.96 -4.88 6.91
C TRP A 78 -0.81 -5.88 6.89
N ALA A 79 0.38 -5.38 6.54
CA ALA A 79 1.64 -6.06 6.79
C ALA A 79 2.06 -5.87 8.25
N LYS A 80 3.02 -6.66 8.71
CA LYS A 80 3.77 -6.34 9.92
C LYS A 80 4.67 -5.13 9.61
N PRO A 81 4.39 -3.95 10.19
CA PRO A 81 5.07 -2.73 9.79
C PRO A 81 6.56 -2.77 10.13
N VAL A 82 7.35 -2.02 9.37
CA VAL A 82 8.76 -1.78 9.66
C VAL A 82 8.89 -0.72 10.76
N PRO A 83 9.68 -0.97 11.81
CA PRO A 83 9.79 -0.03 12.92
C PRO A 83 10.54 1.22 12.48
N VAL A 84 9.92 2.38 12.66
CA VAL A 84 10.51 3.70 12.44
C VAL A 84 10.58 4.48 13.76
N ASN A 85 11.66 5.22 13.96
CA ASN A 85 11.91 6.06 15.11
C ASN A 85 12.15 7.51 14.68
N PRO A 86 11.10 8.35 14.63
CA PRO A 86 11.22 9.75 14.21
C PRO A 86 12.18 10.60 15.04
N ALA A 87 12.52 10.18 16.27
CA ALA A 87 13.48 10.88 17.11
C ALA A 87 14.93 10.82 16.57
N GLN A 88 15.22 9.88 15.65
CA GLN A 88 16.52 9.73 15.01
C GLN A 88 16.64 10.45 13.66
N TYR A 89 15.55 11.07 13.16
CA TYR A 89 15.60 11.79 11.90
C TYR A 89 16.50 13.03 11.96
N ARG A 90 17.24 13.27 10.88
CA ARG A 90 18.10 14.46 10.74
C ARG A 90 17.27 15.75 10.63
N ASN A 91 16.14 15.69 9.92
CA ASN A 91 15.21 16.80 9.73
C ASN A 91 13.78 16.33 10.02
N PRO A 92 13.32 16.36 11.28
CA PRO A 92 12.11 15.63 11.72
C PRO A 92 10.87 15.80 10.82
N LYS A 93 10.52 17.04 10.46
CA LYS A 93 9.32 17.29 9.63
C LYS A 93 9.45 16.82 8.18
N ARG A 94 10.60 17.09 7.57
CA ARG A 94 10.86 16.72 6.17
C ARG A 94 10.98 15.21 6.04
N ASP A 95 11.73 14.61 6.96
CA ASP A 95 12.09 13.21 6.91
C ASP A 95 10.88 12.32 7.24
N GLU A 96 10.00 12.72 8.17
CA GLU A 96 8.72 12.04 8.38
C GLU A 96 7.89 12.03 7.09
N VAL A 97 7.77 13.15 6.37
CA VAL A 97 7.05 13.18 5.07
C VAL A 97 7.72 12.27 4.03
N ILE A 98 9.05 12.25 3.95
CA ILE A 98 9.78 11.37 3.02
C ILE A 98 9.53 9.91 3.36
N VAL A 99 9.64 9.54 4.64
CA VAL A 99 9.45 8.17 5.10
C VAL A 99 8.01 7.74 4.87
N SER A 100 7.01 8.54 5.24
CA SER A 100 5.60 8.22 4.99
C SER A 100 5.27 8.07 3.50
N LEU A 101 5.83 8.91 2.63
CA LEU A 101 5.58 8.78 1.19
C LEU A 101 6.42 7.69 0.51
N ALA A 102 7.41 7.11 1.18
CA ALA A 102 8.31 6.13 0.58
C ALA A 102 7.57 4.86 0.15
N GLY A 103 6.73 4.29 1.03
CA GLY A 103 5.93 3.11 0.72
C GLY A 103 4.96 3.35 -0.43
N VAL A 104 4.18 4.43 -0.36
CA VAL A 104 3.26 4.85 -1.44
C VAL A 104 4.00 5.00 -2.78
N SER A 105 5.13 5.71 -2.77
CA SER A 105 5.93 5.95 -3.98
C SER A 105 6.49 4.66 -4.54
N ALA A 106 6.91 3.73 -3.69
CA ALA A 106 7.42 2.43 -4.09
C ALA A 106 6.35 1.55 -4.75
N ASN A 107 5.10 1.55 -4.24
CA ASN A 107 4.02 0.84 -4.93
C ASN A 107 3.72 1.45 -6.31
N ILE A 108 3.65 2.77 -6.43
CA ILE A 108 3.44 3.44 -7.73
C ILE A 108 4.58 3.10 -8.70
N LEU A 109 5.84 3.20 -8.23
CA LEU A 109 6.99 2.85 -9.05
C LEU A 109 6.95 1.37 -9.47
N PHE A 110 6.59 0.48 -8.56
CA PHE A 110 6.54 -0.95 -8.84
C PHE A 110 5.47 -1.28 -9.89
N SER A 111 4.29 -0.65 -9.84
CA SER A 111 3.26 -0.84 -10.88
C SER A 111 3.73 -0.35 -12.26
N VAL A 112 4.44 0.79 -12.32
CA VAL A 112 5.04 1.29 -13.56
C VAL A 112 6.13 0.34 -14.10
N VAL A 113 7.00 -0.16 -13.23
CA VAL A 113 8.05 -1.13 -13.61
C VAL A 113 7.43 -2.42 -14.16
N VAL A 114 6.37 -2.93 -13.54
CA VAL A 114 5.63 -4.10 -14.03
C VAL A 114 5.04 -3.83 -15.42
N ALA A 115 4.40 -2.67 -15.63
CA ALA A 115 3.82 -2.31 -16.91
C ALA A 115 4.87 -2.19 -18.03
N LEU A 116 5.99 -1.51 -17.76
CA LEU A 116 7.11 -1.40 -18.70
C LEU A 116 7.74 -2.76 -19.02
N SER A 117 7.91 -3.62 -18.02
CA SER A 117 8.45 -4.96 -18.20
C SER A 117 7.54 -5.81 -19.07
N TYR A 118 6.22 -5.76 -18.83
CA TYR A 118 5.22 -6.43 -19.65
C TYR A 118 5.30 -5.97 -21.10
N ARG A 119 5.32 -4.65 -21.35
CA ARG A 119 5.42 -4.10 -22.71
C ARG A 119 6.71 -4.49 -23.42
N ALA A 120 7.84 -4.44 -22.72
CA ALA A 120 9.12 -4.84 -23.30
C ALA A 120 9.11 -6.31 -23.73
N ILE A 121 8.52 -7.19 -22.91
CA ILE A 121 8.40 -8.62 -23.22
C ILE A 121 7.42 -8.86 -24.37
N SER A 122 6.29 -8.14 -24.41
CA SER A 122 5.26 -8.33 -25.44
C SER A 122 5.74 -7.92 -26.84
N HIS A 123 6.75 -7.07 -26.93
CA HIS A 123 7.44 -6.73 -28.18
C HIS A 123 8.36 -7.84 -28.68
N VAL A 124 8.80 -8.77 -27.81
CA VAL A 124 9.77 -9.83 -28.16
C VAL A 124 9.10 -11.19 -28.32
N MET A 125 8.06 -11.48 -27.52
CA MET A 125 7.35 -12.75 -27.57
C MET A 125 5.85 -12.60 -27.30
N LEU A 126 5.07 -13.56 -27.79
CA LEU A 126 3.66 -13.66 -27.45
C LEU A 126 3.52 -13.96 -25.95
N ILE A 127 2.74 -13.14 -25.26
CA ILE A 127 2.46 -13.30 -23.83
C ILE A 127 1.11 -14.04 -23.68
N GLY A 128 1.11 -15.10 -22.88
CA GLY A 128 -0.12 -15.83 -22.55
C GLY A 128 -1.03 -15.06 -21.59
N ASP A 129 -2.31 -15.42 -21.56
CA ASP A 129 -3.33 -14.75 -20.75
C ASP A 129 -3.01 -14.79 -19.24
N GLU A 130 -2.29 -15.82 -18.76
CA GLU A 130 -1.89 -15.95 -17.37
C GLU A 130 -0.88 -14.88 -16.95
N ILE A 131 0.14 -14.62 -17.78
CA ILE A 131 1.16 -13.60 -17.50
C ILE A 131 0.51 -12.21 -17.54
N THR A 132 -0.38 -11.98 -18.50
CA THR A 132 -1.18 -10.76 -18.59
C THR A 132 -2.01 -10.55 -17.32
N SER A 133 -2.66 -11.61 -16.82
CA SER A 133 -3.45 -11.57 -15.60
C SER A 133 -2.60 -11.25 -14.36
N ILE A 134 -1.40 -11.85 -14.25
CA ILE A 134 -0.45 -11.58 -13.17
C ILE A 134 0.01 -10.11 -13.20
N ALA A 135 0.40 -9.59 -14.37
CA ALA A 135 0.86 -8.22 -14.53
C ALA A 135 -0.24 -7.21 -14.16
N GLN A 136 -1.47 -7.42 -14.68
CA GLN A 136 -2.62 -6.60 -14.33
C GLN A 136 -2.93 -6.67 -12.83
N MET A 137 -2.83 -7.84 -12.22
CA MET A 137 -3.10 -8.01 -10.79
C MET A 137 -2.08 -7.29 -9.92
N LEU A 138 -0.78 -7.37 -10.25
CA LEU A 138 0.27 -6.62 -9.58
C LEU A 138 0.03 -5.11 -9.67
N ILE A 139 -0.32 -4.59 -10.86
CA ILE A 139 -0.64 -3.17 -11.05
C ILE A 139 -1.83 -2.78 -10.18
N LYS A 140 -2.92 -3.56 -10.21
CA LYS A 140 -4.12 -3.29 -9.41
C LYS A 140 -3.80 -3.26 -7.92
N ILE A 141 -3.08 -4.25 -7.40
CA ILE A 141 -2.68 -4.34 -5.98
C ILE A 141 -1.86 -3.12 -5.58
N ASN A 142 -0.82 -2.78 -6.34
CA ASN A 142 0.08 -1.68 -6.00
C ASN A 142 -0.62 -0.32 -6.10
N CYS A 143 -1.43 -0.09 -7.12
CA CYS A 143 -2.24 1.12 -7.23
C CYS A 143 -3.24 1.23 -6.07
N SER A 144 -3.87 0.13 -5.66
CA SER A 144 -4.75 0.10 -4.49
C SER A 144 -4.00 0.45 -3.20
N LEU A 145 -2.84 -0.18 -2.95
CA LEU A 145 -2.03 0.09 -1.76
C LEU A 145 -1.58 1.56 -1.70
N ALA A 146 -1.15 2.12 -2.82
CA ALA A 146 -0.74 3.52 -2.90
C ALA A 146 -1.91 4.48 -2.57
N VAL A 147 -3.06 4.29 -3.20
CA VAL A 147 -4.24 5.15 -2.99
C VAL A 147 -4.80 5.01 -1.58
N PHE A 148 -4.84 3.78 -1.06
CA PHE A 148 -5.33 3.51 0.28
C PHE A 148 -4.43 4.18 1.33
N ASN A 149 -3.11 4.01 1.24
CA ASN A 149 -2.18 4.62 2.19
C ASN A 149 -2.11 6.15 2.09
N LEU A 150 -2.56 6.77 0.99
CA LEU A 150 -2.69 8.23 0.90
C LEU A 150 -3.91 8.81 1.64
N ILE A 151 -4.83 7.98 2.13
CA ILE A 151 -5.95 8.48 2.93
C ILE A 151 -5.40 9.09 4.23
N PRO A 152 -5.78 10.34 4.57
CA PRO A 152 -5.33 10.98 5.80
C PRO A 152 -6.15 10.50 7.00
N ILE A 153 -6.00 9.22 7.35
CA ILE A 153 -6.59 8.58 8.54
C ILE A 153 -5.52 7.67 9.16
N PRO A 154 -5.09 7.87 10.42
CA PRO A 154 -4.15 6.98 11.08
C PRO A 154 -4.63 5.53 11.08
N PRO A 155 -3.73 4.53 10.97
CA PRO A 155 -2.27 4.64 10.90
C PRO A 155 -1.72 4.81 9.47
N LEU A 156 -2.54 5.19 8.48
CA LEU A 156 -2.11 5.25 7.08
C LEU A 156 -1.11 6.39 6.83
N ASP A 157 -0.21 6.20 5.87
CA ASP A 157 0.89 7.13 5.56
C ASP A 157 0.44 8.58 5.34
N GLY A 158 -0.69 8.78 4.66
CA GLY A 158 -1.25 10.10 4.36
C GLY A 158 -1.59 10.90 5.61
N SER A 159 -1.87 10.23 6.74
CA SER A 159 -2.13 10.90 8.01
C SER A 159 -0.88 11.54 8.60
N HIS A 160 0.27 10.87 8.51
CA HIS A 160 1.57 11.38 8.93
C HIS A 160 2.00 12.58 8.09
N VAL A 161 1.76 12.51 6.77
CA VAL A 161 1.99 13.64 5.86
C VAL A 161 1.13 14.82 6.27
N LEU A 162 -0.19 14.62 6.43
CA LEU A 162 -1.11 15.69 6.80
C LEU A 162 -0.74 16.33 8.14
N MET A 163 -0.42 15.52 9.16
CA MET A 163 -0.04 15.99 10.49
C MET A 163 1.20 16.88 10.48
N ASN A 164 2.18 16.64 9.59
CA ASN A 164 3.38 17.48 9.48
C ASN A 164 3.09 18.90 8.99
N TYR A 165 2.03 19.09 8.20
CA TYR A 165 1.59 20.40 7.73
C TYR A 165 0.62 21.10 8.70
N MET A 166 0.12 20.38 9.70
CA MET A 166 -0.73 20.96 10.74
C MET A 166 0.09 21.76 11.76
N ARG A 167 -0.56 22.72 12.42
CA ARG A 167 -0.02 23.31 13.65
C ARG A 167 0.04 22.23 14.75
N PRO A 168 1.04 22.25 15.65
CA PRO A 168 1.20 21.21 16.68
C PRO A 168 -0.06 20.96 17.52
N ASP A 169 -0.80 22.01 17.88
CA ASP A 169 -2.05 21.92 18.65
C ASP A 169 -3.16 21.19 17.89
N LYS A 170 -3.21 21.35 16.56
CA LYS A 170 -4.17 20.66 15.69
C LYS A 170 -3.76 19.22 15.42
N ALA A 171 -2.47 18.96 15.22
CA ALA A 171 -1.93 17.62 15.01
C ALA A 171 -2.22 16.71 16.23
N ILE A 172 -2.03 17.23 17.45
CA ILE A 172 -2.36 16.51 18.68
C ILE A 172 -3.86 16.17 18.76
N LYS A 173 -4.74 17.15 18.50
CA LYS A 173 -6.19 16.93 18.51
C LYS A 173 -6.62 15.92 17.45
N TYR A 174 -6.04 15.99 16.26
CA TYR A 174 -6.25 15.05 15.18
C TYR A 174 -5.88 13.63 15.62
N GLN A 175 -4.68 13.44 16.19
CA GLN A 175 -4.23 12.14 16.68
C GLN A 175 -5.10 11.60 17.83
N MET A 176 -5.56 12.46 18.74
CA MET A 176 -6.47 12.08 19.84
C MET A 176 -7.85 11.64 19.35
N PHE A 177 -8.36 12.29 18.29
CA PHE A 177 -9.65 11.92 17.69
C PHE A 177 -9.58 10.55 17.00
N PHE A 178 -8.53 10.32 16.22
CA PHE A 178 -8.32 9.09 15.46
C PHE A 178 -7.74 7.96 16.33
N THR A 179 -8.52 7.52 17.32
CA THR A 179 -8.24 6.26 18.02
C THR A 179 -8.28 5.08 17.03
N PRO A 180 -7.65 3.93 17.33
CA PRO A 180 -7.69 2.76 16.44
C PRO A 180 -9.12 2.35 16.04
N LEU A 181 -10.06 2.38 16.99
CA LEU A 181 -11.46 2.06 16.73
C LEU A 181 -12.13 3.07 15.80
N VAL A 182 -11.98 4.37 16.08
CA VAL A 182 -12.56 5.44 15.23
C VAL A 182 -12.00 5.35 13.81
N SER A 183 -10.70 5.13 13.68
CA SER A 183 -10.03 4.97 12.39
C SER A 183 -10.57 3.77 11.61
N ILE A 184 -10.71 2.61 12.24
CA ILE A 184 -11.31 1.41 11.62
C ILE A 184 -12.75 1.69 11.19
N ILE A 185 -13.57 2.34 12.03
CA ILE A 185 -14.96 2.66 11.70
C ILE A 185 -15.03 3.58 10.47
N ILE A 186 -14.21 4.63 10.41
CA ILE A 186 -14.21 5.56 9.28
C ILE A 186 -13.70 4.87 8.01
N LEU A 187 -12.64 4.06 8.11
CA LEU A 187 -12.15 3.28 6.96
C LEU A 187 -13.22 2.31 6.45
N MET A 188 -13.90 1.59 7.35
CA MET A 188 -15.02 0.70 6.99
C MET A 188 -16.18 1.46 6.37
N ALA A 189 -16.47 2.67 6.82
CA ALA A 189 -17.47 3.55 6.22
C ALA A 189 -17.07 3.97 4.79
N ILE A 190 -15.82 4.41 4.59
CA ILE A 190 -15.28 4.76 3.27
C ILE A 190 -15.37 3.57 2.31
N ILE A 191 -15.08 2.38 2.80
CA ILE A 191 -15.07 1.14 2.05
C ILE A 191 -16.49 0.70 1.64
N ASN A 192 -17.43 0.70 2.59
CA ASN A 192 -18.73 0.03 2.39
C ASN A 192 -19.85 0.98 1.95
N ILE A 193 -19.71 2.29 2.16
CA ILE A 193 -20.70 3.29 1.75
C ILE A 193 -20.38 3.76 0.33
N SER A 194 -21.28 3.46 -0.62
CA SER A 194 -21.08 3.74 -2.05
C SER A 194 -20.61 5.16 -2.37
N TYR A 195 -21.17 6.17 -1.70
CA TYR A 195 -20.79 7.58 -1.90
C TYR A 195 -19.40 7.89 -1.36
N LEU A 196 -19.02 7.35 -0.20
CA LEU A 196 -17.68 7.59 0.37
C LEU A 196 -16.61 6.81 -0.38
N ARG A 197 -16.94 5.64 -0.93
CA ARG A 197 -16.03 4.80 -1.71
C ARG A 197 -15.50 5.49 -2.97
N ILE A 198 -16.18 6.54 -3.42
CA ILE A 198 -15.73 7.41 -4.50
C ILE A 198 -14.33 8.01 -4.21
N ILE A 199 -14.02 8.29 -2.94
CA ILE A 199 -12.72 8.78 -2.47
C ILE A 199 -11.60 7.80 -2.85
N LEU A 200 -11.88 6.50 -2.88
CA LEU A 200 -10.95 5.46 -3.29
C LEU A 200 -11.01 5.20 -4.79
N ILE A 201 -12.21 5.05 -5.35
CA ILE A 201 -12.40 4.56 -6.72
C ILE A 201 -11.80 5.52 -7.75
N TYR A 202 -12.03 6.83 -7.64
CA TYR A 202 -11.53 7.76 -8.67
C TYR A 202 -10.00 7.84 -8.75
N PRO A 203 -9.26 8.11 -7.65
CA PRO A 203 -7.80 8.15 -7.73
C PRO A 203 -7.21 6.80 -8.14
N TYR A 204 -7.78 5.69 -7.66
CA TYR A 204 -7.38 4.35 -8.10
C TYR A 204 -7.62 4.15 -9.59
N ALA A 205 -8.81 4.45 -10.10
CA ALA A 205 -9.15 4.25 -11.50
C ALA A 205 -8.29 5.13 -12.41
N LEU A 206 -8.03 6.37 -12.01
CA LEU A 206 -7.11 7.27 -12.70
C LEU A 206 -5.71 6.67 -12.78
N LEU A 207 -5.13 6.33 -11.62
CA LEU A 207 -3.78 5.77 -11.54
C LEU A 207 -3.65 4.45 -12.30
N ALA A 208 -4.56 3.50 -12.06
CA ALA A 208 -4.56 2.20 -12.71
C ALA A 208 -4.77 2.30 -14.23
N THR A 209 -5.57 3.25 -14.71
CA THR A 209 -5.74 3.50 -16.15
C THR A 209 -4.48 4.09 -16.76
N LEU A 210 -3.84 5.05 -16.08
CA LEU A 210 -2.58 5.65 -16.56
C LEU A 210 -1.47 4.59 -16.65
N VAL A 211 -1.32 3.75 -15.63
CA VAL A 211 -0.31 2.68 -15.63
C VAL A 211 -0.65 1.58 -16.64
N SER A 212 -1.91 1.16 -16.74
CA SER A 212 -2.33 0.14 -17.71
C SER A 212 -2.16 0.56 -19.17
N ARG A 213 -2.12 1.87 -19.47
CA ARG A 213 -1.79 2.38 -20.83
C ARG A 213 -0.32 2.22 -21.20
N ILE A 214 0.54 1.90 -20.23
CA ILE A 214 1.97 1.66 -20.46
C ILE A 214 2.22 0.23 -20.93
N MET A 215 1.39 -0.73 -20.48
CA MET A 215 1.42 -2.14 -20.93
C MET A 215 1.14 -2.26 -22.43
#